data_AF-A0A9W5B3E8-F1
#
_entry.id   AF-A0A9W5B3E8-F1
#
_cell.length_a   1.000
_cell.length_b   1.000
_cell.length_c   1.000
_cell.angle_alpha   90.00
_cell.angle_beta   90.00
_cell.angle_gamma   90.00
#
_symmetry.space_group_name_H-M   'P 1'
#
loop_
_entity.id
_entity.type
_entity.pdbx_description
1 polymer ?
#
loop_
_entity_poly.entity_id
_entity_poly.type
_entity_poly.pdbx_seq_one_letter_code
_entity_poly.pdbx_strand_id
1 'polypeptide(L)'
;MAKAPRNTPATDAAEQPAAPAVATPDDGKKDYVVTETAPTRVAGRRVKVGDTLRLTEHEALAEELAQHIRPAGSAEKADAGADASNDV
;
A
#
# COMPACT_ATOMS: atom_id res chain seq x y z
N MET A 1 -52.05 -9.37 -32.35
CA MET A 1 -51.99 -10.16 -31.11
C MET A 1 -50.53 -10.38 -30.73
N ALA A 2 -50.23 -10.36 -29.44
CA ALA A 2 -48.98 -9.82 -28.85
C ALA A 2 -47.68 -10.62 -29.10
N LYS A 3 -46.58 -9.87 -29.15
CA LYS A 3 -45.18 -10.30 -29.04
C LYS A 3 -44.92 -10.82 -27.62
N ALA A 4 -44.24 -11.96 -27.49
CA ALA A 4 -43.66 -12.40 -26.23
C ALA A 4 -42.12 -12.20 -26.27
N PRO A 5 -41.50 -11.49 -25.31
CA PRO A 5 -40.06 -11.34 -25.23
C PRO A 5 -39.46 -12.61 -24.59
N ARG A 6 -38.53 -13.27 -25.27
CA ARG A 6 -37.72 -14.32 -24.62
C ARG A 6 -36.57 -13.64 -23.90
N ASN A 7 -36.81 -13.50 -22.60
CA ASN A 7 -35.91 -13.04 -21.56
C ASN A 7 -34.60 -13.85 -21.60
N THR A 8 -33.48 -13.12 -21.53
CA THR A 8 -32.11 -13.62 -21.39
C THR A 8 -31.93 -14.47 -20.13
N PRO A 9 -31.35 -15.69 -20.19
CA PRO A 9 -30.74 -16.26 -19.01
C PRO A 9 -29.40 -15.58 -18.77
N ALA A 10 -29.31 -14.90 -17.62
CA ALA A 10 -28.07 -14.51 -17.00
C ALA A 10 -27.21 -15.76 -16.79
N THR A 11 -26.13 -15.89 -17.56
CA THR A 11 -25.01 -16.74 -17.17
C THR A 11 -24.01 -15.84 -16.48
N ASP A 12 -24.21 -15.74 -15.18
CA ASP A 12 -23.17 -15.93 -14.16
C ASP A 12 -21.76 -15.60 -14.69
N ALA A 13 -21.31 -14.38 -14.39
CA ALA A 13 -19.91 -14.03 -14.50
C ALA A 13 -19.17 -15.00 -13.60
N ALA A 14 -18.63 -16.05 -14.24
CA ALA A 14 -17.86 -17.10 -13.63
C ALA A 14 -16.96 -16.46 -12.58
N GLU A 15 -17.34 -16.73 -11.33
CA GLU A 15 -16.57 -16.52 -10.14
C GLU A 15 -15.18 -17.02 -10.43
N GLN A 16 -14.29 -16.08 -10.75
CA GLN A 16 -12.88 -16.36 -10.90
C GLN A 16 -12.47 -16.89 -9.54
N PRO A 17 -12.09 -18.19 -9.43
CA PRO A 17 -11.75 -18.74 -8.14
C PRO A 17 -10.63 -17.87 -7.60
N ALA A 18 -10.90 -17.24 -6.46
CA ALA A 18 -9.89 -16.59 -5.65
C ALA A 18 -8.84 -17.68 -5.37
N ALA A 19 -7.77 -17.66 -6.16
CA ALA A 19 -6.64 -18.52 -5.94
C ALA A 19 -6.22 -18.33 -4.47
N PRO A 20 -6.04 -19.42 -3.71
CA PRO A 20 -5.64 -19.32 -2.32
C PRO A 20 -4.39 -18.43 -2.27
N ALA A 21 -4.43 -17.43 -1.38
CA ALA A 21 -3.33 -16.54 -1.11
C ALA A 21 -2.07 -17.37 -0.85
N VAL A 22 -1.28 -17.61 -1.91
CA VAL A 22 0.10 -18.02 -1.79
C VAL A 22 0.72 -16.90 -1.00
N ALA A 23 1.09 -17.18 0.25
CA ALA A 23 1.92 -16.30 1.05
C ALA A 23 3.15 -16.00 0.20
N THR A 24 3.16 -14.82 -0.42
CA THR A 24 4.25 -14.37 -1.27
C THR A 24 5.49 -14.42 -0.40
N PRO A 25 6.58 -15.07 -0.83
CA PRO A 25 7.83 -15.08 -0.08
C PRO A 25 8.16 -13.63 0.27
N ASP A 26 8.55 -13.41 1.52
CA ASP A 26 8.80 -12.10 2.11
C ASP A 26 9.50 -11.18 1.10
N ASP A 27 8.72 -10.33 0.41
CA ASP A 27 9.16 -9.59 -0.77
C ASP A 27 10.22 -8.51 -0.43
N GLY A 28 10.65 -8.43 0.84
CA GLY A 28 11.46 -7.33 1.38
C GLY A 28 10.73 -5.98 1.32
N LYS A 29 9.41 -5.98 1.08
CA LYS A 29 8.59 -4.78 0.94
C LYS A 29 7.94 -4.40 2.26
N LYS A 30 8.12 -3.15 2.68
CA LYS A 30 7.47 -2.57 3.86
C LYS A 30 6.31 -1.67 3.44
N ASP A 31 5.42 -1.41 4.39
CA ASP A 31 4.30 -0.49 4.21
C ASP A 31 4.73 0.95 4.49
N TYR A 32 4.41 1.84 3.56
CA TYR A 32 4.67 3.27 3.63
C TYR A 32 3.39 4.05 3.35
N VAL A 33 3.13 5.09 4.13
CA VAL A 33 2.00 6.01 3.95
C VAL A 33 2.47 7.24 3.19
N VAL A 34 1.69 7.63 2.19
CA VAL A 34 1.91 8.82 1.37
C VAL A 34 1.55 10.07 2.17
N THR A 35 2.45 11.03 2.20
CA THR A 35 2.30 12.28 2.96
C THR A 35 1.64 13.38 2.12
N GLU A 36 1.28 14.49 2.75
CA GLU A 36 0.68 15.67 2.09
C GLU A 36 1.62 16.35 1.08
N THR A 37 2.93 16.22 1.30
CA THR A 37 3.98 16.78 0.45
C THR A 37 4.30 15.90 -0.76
N ALA A 38 3.68 14.72 -0.85
CA ALA A 38 3.93 13.80 -1.94
C ALA A 38 3.41 14.34 -3.29
N PRO A 39 4.18 14.20 -4.37
CA PRO A 39 3.69 14.46 -5.71
C PRO A 39 2.62 13.43 -6.12
N THR A 40 1.95 13.67 -7.25
CA THR A 40 0.93 12.77 -7.83
C THR A 40 1.45 11.36 -8.12
N ARG A 41 2.78 11.16 -8.12
CA ARG A 41 3.41 9.85 -8.27
C ARG A 41 4.59 9.65 -7.32
N VAL A 42 4.61 8.52 -6.64
CA VAL A 42 5.69 8.08 -5.74
C VAL A 42 6.21 6.74 -6.24
N ALA A 43 7.53 6.58 -6.37
CA ALA A 43 8.18 5.37 -6.90
C ALA A 43 7.56 4.90 -8.24
N GLY A 44 7.19 5.85 -9.11
CA GLY A 44 6.55 5.60 -10.40
C GLY A 44 5.06 5.24 -10.35
N ARG A 45 4.46 5.06 -9.17
CA ARG A 45 3.04 4.72 -8.98
C ARG A 45 2.21 5.97 -8.72
N ARG A 46 0.96 6.01 -9.23
CA ARG A 46 0.04 7.14 -8.95
C ARG A 46 -0.57 6.97 -7.57
N VAL A 47 -0.56 8.04 -6.78
CA VAL A 47 -0.95 7.99 -5.36
C VAL A 47 -1.73 9.23 -4.95
N LYS A 48 -2.40 9.11 -3.81
CA LYS A 48 -3.03 10.21 -3.06
C LYS A 48 -2.45 10.25 -1.65
N VAL A 49 -2.55 11.41 -1.02
CA VAL A 49 -2.22 11.59 0.40
C VAL A 49 -2.99 10.58 1.25
N GLY A 50 -2.29 9.92 2.17
CA GLY A 50 -2.84 8.89 3.05
C GLY A 50 -2.87 7.49 2.44
N ASP A 51 -2.59 7.32 1.15
CA ASP A 51 -2.49 6.00 0.54
C ASP A 51 -1.33 5.21 1.17
N THR A 52 -1.52 3.89 1.27
CA THR A 52 -0.47 2.96 1.73
C THR A 52 0.15 2.24 0.54
N LEU A 53 1.48 2.25 0.46
CA LEU A 53 2.28 1.63 -0.59
C LEU A 53 3.16 0.53 0.00
N ARG A 54 3.18 -0.63 -0.66
CA ARG A 54 4.22 -1.65 -0.44
C ARG A 54 5.39 -1.40 -1.37
N LEU A 55 6.50 -0.94 -0.77
CA LEU A 55 7.74 -0.60 -1.44
C LEU A 55 8.91 -1.33 -0.76
N THR A 56 9.91 -1.67 -1.56
CA THR A 56 11.21 -2.09 -1.01
C THR A 56 11.94 -0.90 -0.42
N GLU A 57 12.90 -1.14 0.48
CA GLU A 57 13.71 -0.06 1.07
C GLU A 57 14.42 0.78 -0.01
N HIS A 58 14.90 0.15 -1.08
CA HIS A 58 15.56 0.85 -2.18
C HIS A 58 14.62 1.78 -2.95
N GLU A 59 13.37 1.35 -3.19
CA GLU A 59 12.35 2.21 -3.82
C GLU A 59 11.90 3.34 -2.89
N ALA A 60 11.81 3.05 -1.58
CA ALA A 60 11.35 4.01 -0.58
C ALA A 60 12.40 5.06 -0.23
N LEU A 61 13.69 4.74 -0.31
CA LEU A 61 14.78 5.59 0.21
C LEU A 61 14.76 7.01 -0.37
N ALA A 62 14.63 7.17 -1.69
CA ALA A 62 14.59 8.49 -2.31
C ALA A 62 13.31 9.27 -1.93
N GLU A 63 12.18 8.57 -1.84
CA GLU A 63 10.87 9.15 -1.55
C GLU A 63 10.73 9.52 -0.05
N GLU A 64 11.31 8.73 0.84
CA GLU A 64 11.36 8.98 2.29
C GLU A 64 12.30 10.16 2.60
N LEU A 65 13.47 10.24 1.94
CA LEU A 65 14.37 11.38 2.05
C LEU A 65 13.73 12.67 1.52
N ALA A 66 12.93 12.58 0.47
CA ALA A 66 12.14 13.69 -0.06
C ALA A 66 10.86 13.97 0.76
N GLN A 67 10.62 13.21 1.84
CA GLN A 67 9.46 13.34 2.72
C GLN A 67 8.11 13.11 2.02
N HIS A 68 8.09 12.43 0.87
CA HIS A 68 6.87 12.07 0.14
C HIS A 68 6.14 10.87 0.77
N ILE A 69 6.85 10.06 1.53
CA ILE A 69 6.29 8.91 2.24
C ILE A 69 6.88 8.79 3.65
N ARG A 70 6.19 8.04 4.51
CA ARG A 70 6.64 7.65 5.86
C ARG A 70 6.33 6.18 6.08
N PRO A 71 7.15 5.40 6.81
CA PRO A 71 6.79 4.02 7.14
C PRO A 71 5.48 3.99 7.96
N ALA A 72 4.54 3.10 7.58
CA ALA A 72 3.21 3.04 8.19
C ALA A 72 3.25 2.70 9.70
N GLY A 73 4.29 1.99 10.14
CA GLY A 73 4.55 1.69 11.56
C GLY A 73 5.36 2.76 12.31
N SER A 74 5.64 3.92 11.71
CA SER A 74 6.35 5.03 12.37
C SER A 74 5.43 6.00 13.11
N ALA A 75 4.12 5.76 13.11
CA ALA A 75 3.23 6.39 14.09
C ALA A 75 3.62 5.81 15.47
N GLU A 76 4.30 6.63 16.29
CA GLU A 76 4.76 6.31 17.66
C GLU A 76 6.14 5.65 17.81
N LYS A 77 7.18 6.27 17.22
CA LYS A 77 8.48 6.42 17.90
C LYS A 77 8.80 7.89 18.18
N ALA A 78 7.82 8.62 18.68
CA ALA A 78 8.08 9.78 19.51
C ALA A 78 7.99 9.28 20.96
N ASP A 79 9.07 9.44 21.73
CA ASP A 79 9.21 9.02 23.13
C ASP A 79 9.72 7.59 23.39
N ALA A 80 10.98 7.35 23.01
CA ALA A 80 11.91 6.63 23.88
C ALA A 80 13.19 7.47 23.97
N GLY A 81 13.06 8.65 24.57
CA GLY A 81 14.19 9.40 25.10
C GLY A 81 14.46 8.95 26.53
N ALA A 82 15.54 8.20 26.74
CA ALA A 82 16.35 8.04 27.96
C ALA A 82 17.19 6.77 27.74
N ASP A 83 18.51 6.75 27.84
CA ASP A 83 19.36 7.52 28.73
C ASP A 83 20.77 7.55 28.17
N ALA A 84 21.37 8.74 28.17
CA ALA A 84 22.80 8.89 28.02
C ALA A 84 23.45 8.45 29.33
N SER A 85 24.29 7.42 29.30
CA SER A 85 25.39 7.29 30.26
C SER A 85 26.50 6.47 29.64
N ASN A 86 27.44 7.22 29.10
CA ASN A 86 28.82 6.83 28.88
C ASN A 86 29.47 6.70 30.26
N ASP A 87 29.72 5.47 30.73
CA ASP A 87 30.51 5.23 31.95
C ASP A 87 31.94 4.81 31.56
N VAL A 88 32.89 5.37 32.29
CA VAL A 88 34.35 5.44 32.09
C VAL A 88 35.07 4.13 32.38
#